data_AF-C0N311-F1
#
_entry.id   AF-C0N311-F1
#
_cell.length_a   1.000
_cell.length_b   1.000
_cell.length_c   1.000
_cell.angle_alpha   90.00
_cell.angle_beta   90.00
_cell.angle_gamma   90.00
#
_symmetry.space_group_name_H-M   'P 1'
#
loop_
_entity.id
_entity.type
_entity.pdbx_description
1 polymer ?
#
loop_
_entity_poly.entity_id
_entity_poly.type
_entity_poly.pdbx_seq_one_letter_code
_entity_poly.pdbx_strand_id
1 'polypeptide(L)'
;MNLPDYLPPVAREIADVIGLDGLLRLVKQFGGVTIRVPGQGDLKQVLSPDQYKQFVHTFRNEKIAIPKLQARLYQVDLAETSRLLDQGFTKAEVARTQKITERAVYKRQAKQRQLENDKQQDLF
;
A
#
# COMPACT_ATOMS: atom_id res chain seq x y z
N MET A 1 -7.93 14.69 -5.31
CA MET A 1 -6.69 13.89 -5.50
C MET A 1 -7.05 12.71 -6.39
N ASN A 2 -6.28 12.41 -7.45
CA ASN A 2 -6.51 11.20 -8.23
C ASN A 2 -6.13 9.99 -7.36
N LEU A 3 -7.14 9.34 -6.79
CA LEU A 3 -6.95 8.12 -6.01
C LEU A 3 -6.64 6.97 -6.97
N PRO A 4 -5.61 6.16 -6.71
CA PRO A 4 -5.25 5.10 -7.63
C PRO A 4 -6.40 4.12 -7.86
N ASP A 5 -6.70 3.80 -9.13
CA ASP A 5 -7.83 2.93 -9.53
C ASP A 5 -7.72 1.47 -9.07
N TYR A 6 -6.57 1.09 -8.50
CA TYR A 6 -6.36 -0.24 -7.93
C TYR A 6 -6.81 -0.37 -6.46
N LEU A 7 -7.31 0.70 -5.84
CA LEU A 7 -7.81 0.65 -4.46
C LEU A 7 -9.19 -0.03 -4.41
N PRO A 8 -9.40 -1.01 -3.50
CA PRO A 8 -10.73 -1.52 -3.20
C PRO A 8 -11.70 -0.38 -2.85
N PRO A 9 -13.01 -0.49 -3.13
CA PRO A 9 -13.99 0.56 -2.85
C PRO A 9 -13.91 1.11 -1.41
N VAL A 10 -13.80 0.20 -0.43
CA VAL A 10 -13.65 0.56 0.99
C VAL A 10 -12.36 1.33 1.28
N ALA A 11 -11.26 1.00 0.61
CA ALA A 11 -10.01 1.76 0.76
C ALA A 11 -10.12 3.15 0.15
N ARG A 12 -10.86 3.31 -0.94
CA ARG A 12 -11.09 4.61 -1.59
C ARG A 12 -11.89 5.52 -0.67
N GLU A 13 -12.99 5.04 -0.10
CA GLU A 13 -13.80 5.78 0.88
C GLU A 13 -12.99 6.22 2.10
N ILE A 14 -12.16 5.32 2.65
CA ILE A 14 -11.26 5.68 3.74
C ILE A 14 -10.26 6.75 3.29
N ALA A 15 -9.62 6.59 2.13
CA ALA A 15 -8.65 7.55 1.62
C ALA A 15 -9.27 8.92 1.31
N ASP A 16 -10.54 8.99 0.90
CA ASP A 16 -11.27 10.24 0.72
C ASP A 16 -11.47 10.99 2.05
N VAL A 17 -11.64 10.26 3.16
CA VAL A 17 -11.91 10.85 4.48
C VAL A 17 -10.63 11.27 5.20
N ILE A 18 -9.59 10.42 5.22
CA ILE A 18 -8.37 10.66 6.00
C ILE A 18 -7.13 10.95 5.15
N GLY A 19 -7.27 10.92 3.82
CA GLY A 19 -6.15 10.99 2.89
C GLY A 19 -5.47 9.63 2.68
N LEU A 20 -4.75 9.52 1.57
CA LEU A 20 -3.99 8.32 1.21
C LEU A 20 -2.95 7.95 2.28
N ASP A 21 -2.26 8.93 2.85
CA ASP A 21 -1.26 8.69 3.91
C ASP A 21 -1.87 8.07 5.17
N GLY A 22 -3.07 8.52 5.56
CA GLY A 22 -3.80 7.97 6.69
C GLY A 22 -4.23 6.51 6.43
N LEU A 23 -4.74 6.24 5.21
CA LEU A 23 -5.08 4.88 4.79
C LEU A 23 -3.85 3.96 4.83
N LEU A 24 -2.71 4.41 4.30
CA LEU A 24 -1.49 3.60 4.26
C LEU A 24 -1.02 3.22 5.67
N ARG A 25 -1.09 4.17 6.62
CA ARG A 25 -0.78 3.92 8.03
C ARG A 25 -1.74 2.90 8.65
N LEU A 26 -3.04 3.03 8.40
CA LEU A 26 -4.05 2.07 8.85
C LEU A 26 -3.80 0.67 8.29
N VAL A 27 -3.51 0.56 7.00
CA VAL A 27 -3.27 -0.74 6.36
C VAL A 27 -1.95 -1.37 6.81
N LYS A 28 -0.94 -0.55 7.14
CA LYS A 28 0.31 -1.04 7.71
C LYS A 28 0.10 -1.71 9.07
N GLN A 29 -0.75 -1.11 9.92
CA GLN A 29 -0.98 -1.60 11.29
C GLN A 29 -2.11 -2.65 11.39
N PHE A 30 -3.23 -2.43 10.69
CA PHE A 30 -4.46 -3.25 10.80
C PHE A 30 -4.85 -3.94 9.49
N GLY A 31 -3.92 -4.09 8.54
CA GLY A 31 -4.21 -4.72 7.26
C GLY A 31 -4.83 -6.11 7.41
N GLY A 32 -6.07 -6.27 6.92
CA GLY A 32 -6.82 -7.53 6.99
C GLY A 32 -7.62 -7.74 8.27
N VAL A 33 -7.76 -6.71 9.10
CA VAL A 33 -8.56 -6.75 10.32
C VAL A 33 -9.85 -5.96 10.10
N THR A 34 -10.95 -6.47 10.68
CA THR A 34 -12.21 -5.71 10.77
C THR A 34 -12.22 -4.95 12.09
N ILE A 35 -12.23 -3.63 12.02
CA ILE A 35 -12.25 -2.76 13.20
C ILE A 35 -13.66 -2.21 13.41
N ARG A 36 -14.07 -2.04 14.67
CA ARG A 36 -15.28 -1.28 15.03
C ARG A 36 -14.86 0.14 15.38
N VAL A 37 -15.56 1.16 14.88
CA VAL A 37 -15.26 2.57 15.18
C VAL A 37 -16.26 3.10 16.23
N PRO A 38 -15.83 3.85 17.27
CA PRO A 38 -14.46 4.10 17.69
C PRO A 38 -13.87 2.88 18.40
N GLY A 39 -12.84 2.30 17.80
CA GLY A 39 -12.12 1.15 18.37
C GLY A 39 -11.20 1.60 19.50
N GLN A 40 -11.07 0.76 20.53
CA GLN A 40 -10.21 1.03 21.67
C GLN A 40 -8.73 1.19 21.25
N GLY A 41 -8.04 2.16 21.84
CA GLY A 41 -6.58 2.23 21.93
C GLY A 41 -5.81 2.62 20.67
N ASP A 42 -5.95 1.88 19.59
CA ASP A 42 -4.88 1.80 18.59
C ASP A 42 -5.07 2.77 17.41
N LEU A 43 -6.32 3.15 17.07
CA LEU A 43 -6.60 4.07 15.96
C LEU A 43 -6.07 5.49 16.21
N LYS A 44 -6.06 5.94 17.46
CA LYS A 44 -5.53 7.26 17.87
C LYS A 44 -4.01 7.34 17.78
N GLN A 45 -3.31 6.21 17.83
CA GLN A 45 -1.85 6.16 17.73
C GLN A 45 -1.36 6.13 16.28
N VAL A 46 -2.21 5.62 15.37
CA VAL A 46 -1.88 5.44 13.95
C VAL A 46 -2.25 6.67 13.11
N LEU A 47 -3.36 7.32 13.45
CA LEU A 47 -3.88 8.49 12.75
C LEU A 47 -3.53 9.78 13.49
N SER A 48 -3.31 10.86 12.73
CA SER A 48 -3.21 12.20 13.31
C SER A 48 -4.53 12.59 14.01
N PRO A 49 -4.52 13.48 15.01
CA PRO A 49 -5.72 13.86 15.76
C PRO A 49 -6.90 14.32 14.87
N ASP A 50 -6.60 15.06 13.80
CA ASP A 50 -7.61 15.56 12.87
C ASP A 50 -8.18 14.45 11.98
N GLN A 51 -7.31 13.57 11.46
CA GLN A 51 -7.70 12.40 10.68
C GLN A 51 -8.55 11.44 11.51
N TYR A 52 -8.19 11.23 12.78
CA TYR A 52 -8.97 10.41 13.70
C TYR A 52 -10.37 10.99 13.93
N LYS A 53 -10.48 12.32 14.13
CA LYS A 53 -11.78 12.98 14.26
C LYS A 53 -12.65 12.80 13.02
N GLN A 54 -12.10 13.02 11.83
CA GLN A 54 -12.83 12.85 10.56
C GLN A 54 -13.26 11.40 10.33
N PHE A 55 -12.37 10.46 10.64
CA PHE A 55 -12.64 9.02 10.54
C PHE A 55 -13.76 8.59 11.47
N VAL A 56 -13.71 9.00 12.74
CA VAL A 56 -14.75 8.69 13.73
C VAL A 56 -16.06 9.40 13.40
N HIS A 57 -16.02 10.61 12.84
CA HIS A 57 -17.23 11.33 12.44
C HIS A 57 -17.96 10.62 11.30
N THR A 58 -17.21 10.12 10.32
CA THR A 58 -17.78 9.50 9.11
C THR A 58 -18.24 8.06 9.37
N PHE A 59 -17.42 7.25 10.02
CA PHE A 59 -17.68 5.81 10.14
C PHE A 59 -18.13 5.38 11.55
N ARG A 60 -18.74 6.29 12.32
CA ARG A 60 -19.15 6.02 13.71
C ARG A 60 -20.05 4.79 13.81
N ASN A 61 -19.76 3.88 14.75
CA ASN A 61 -20.49 2.64 15.00
C ASN A 61 -20.46 1.59 13.87
N GLU A 62 -19.68 1.81 12.81
CA GLU A 62 -19.54 0.85 11.72
C GLU A 62 -18.43 -0.16 11.97
N LYS A 63 -18.59 -1.34 11.37
CA LYS A 63 -17.54 -2.35 11.25
C LYS A 63 -16.87 -2.16 9.90
N ILE A 64 -15.66 -1.61 9.90
CA ILE A 64 -14.90 -1.36 8.69
C ILE A 64 -13.87 -2.48 8.52
N ALA A 65 -13.94 -3.16 7.38
CA ALA A 65 -12.90 -4.10 6.98
C ALA A 65 -11.73 -3.31 6.39
N ILE A 66 -10.57 -3.31 7.07
CA ILE A 66 -9.36 -2.71 6.53
C ILE A 66 -8.72 -3.72 5.55
N PRO A 67 -8.66 -3.43 4.24
CA PRO A 67 -8.12 -4.38 3.28
C PRO A 67 -6.62 -4.59 3.47
N LYS A 68 -6.13 -5.81 3.18
CA LYS A 68 -4.69 -6.07 3.07
C LYS A 68 -4.15 -5.48 1.77
N LEU A 69 -3.78 -4.19 1.79
CA LEU A 69 -3.10 -3.59 0.64
C LEU A 69 -1.60 -3.89 0.61
N GLN A 70 -1.01 -4.51 1.63
CA GLN A 70 0.44 -4.78 1.66
C GLN A 70 0.94 -5.54 0.42
N ALA A 71 0.17 -6.52 -0.08
CA ALA A 71 0.49 -7.23 -1.31
C ALA A 71 0.37 -6.34 -2.57
N ARG A 72 -0.62 -5.45 -2.61
CA ARG A 72 -0.85 -4.51 -3.72
C ARG A 72 0.17 -3.37 -3.72
N LEU A 73 0.52 -2.82 -2.56
CA LEU A 73 1.57 -1.83 -2.38
C LEU A 73 2.93 -2.41 -2.78
N TYR A 74 3.20 -3.65 -2.40
CA TYR A 74 4.40 -4.34 -2.86
C TYR A 74 4.44 -4.53 -4.39
N GLN A 75 3.30 -4.73 -5.05
CA GLN A 75 3.22 -4.77 -6.52
C GLN A 75 3.46 -3.41 -7.16
N VAL A 76 2.96 -2.32 -6.55
CA VAL A 76 3.23 -0.95 -7.01
C VAL A 76 4.71 -0.62 -6.86
N ASP A 77 5.30 -0.91 -5.70
CA ASP A 77 6.74 -0.77 -5.46
C ASP A 77 7.58 -1.56 -6.47
N LEU A 78 7.17 -2.80 -6.78
CA LEU A 78 7.82 -3.64 -7.79
C LEU A 78 7.78 -2.98 -9.18
N ALA A 79 6.61 -2.53 -9.60
CA ALA A 79 6.42 -1.86 -10.89
C ALA A 79 7.21 -0.55 -10.99
N GLU A 80 7.33 0.19 -9.89
CA GLU A 80 8.17 1.38 -9.82
C GLU A 80 9.65 1.03 -9.89
N THR A 81 10.10 -0.02 -9.17
CA THR A 81 11.47 -0.53 -9.25
C THR A 81 11.82 -0.93 -10.68
N SER A 82 10.95 -1.63 -11.42
CA SER A 82 11.23 -1.96 -12.81
C SER A 82 11.28 -0.75 -13.72
N ARG A 83 10.32 0.18 -13.58
CA ARG A 83 10.32 1.40 -14.40
C ARG A 83 11.63 2.17 -14.27
N LEU A 84 12.16 2.28 -13.04
CA LEU A 84 13.44 2.95 -12.80
C LEU A 84 14.61 2.17 -13.42
N LEU A 85 14.58 0.83 -13.37
CA LEU A 85 15.60 0.01 -14.05
C LEU A 85 15.52 0.12 -15.58
N ASP A 86 14.31 0.19 -16.14
CA ASP A 86 14.06 0.34 -17.58
C ASP A 86 14.48 1.73 -18.09
N GLN A 87 14.37 2.75 -17.24
CA GLN A 87 14.90 4.10 -17.48
C GLN A 87 16.43 4.17 -17.44
N GLY A 88 17.12 3.07 -17.12
CA GLY A 88 18.57 2.98 -17.10
C GLY A 88 19.21 3.38 -15.77
N PHE A 89 18.42 3.61 -14.70
CA PHE A 89 18.99 3.88 -13.38
C PHE A 89 19.74 2.66 -12.86
N THR A 90 20.88 2.90 -12.23
CA THR A 90 21.64 1.84 -11.59
C THR A 90 20.92 1.33 -10.35
N LYS A 91 21.15 0.07 -9.99
CA LYS A 91 20.51 -0.57 -8.83
C LYS A 91 20.77 0.18 -7.52
N ALA A 92 21.95 0.79 -7.41
CA ALA A 92 22.33 1.62 -6.26
C ALA A 92 21.53 2.92 -6.20
N GLU A 93 21.23 3.54 -7.34
CA GLU A 93 20.39 4.74 -7.42
C GLU A 93 18.94 4.42 -7.07
N VAL A 94 18.40 3.32 -7.59
CA VAL A 94 17.04 2.86 -7.24
C VAL A 94 16.92 2.58 -5.74
N ALA A 95 17.94 1.95 -5.15
CA ALA A 95 18.00 1.70 -3.71
C ALA A 95 17.96 2.99 -2.89
N ARG A 96 18.70 4.03 -3.32
CA ARG A 96 18.71 5.35 -2.67
C ARG A 96 17.37 6.07 -2.81
N THR A 97 16.79 6.08 -4.00
CA THR A 97 15.51 6.75 -4.29
C THR A 97 14.37 6.13 -3.49
N GLN A 98 14.31 4.80 -3.42
CA GLN A 98 13.26 4.08 -2.68
C GLN A 98 13.61 3.86 -1.19
N LYS A 99 14.77 4.32 -0.71
CA LYS A 99 15.28 4.11 0.66
C LYS A 99 15.28 2.63 1.08
N ILE A 100 15.65 1.75 0.16
CA ILE A 100 15.78 0.30 0.39
C ILE A 100 17.23 -0.14 0.21
N THR A 101 17.55 -1.35 0.64
CA THR A 101 18.87 -1.93 0.40
C THR A 101 19.00 -2.42 -1.04
N GLU A 102 20.21 -2.42 -1.59
CA GLU A 102 20.47 -2.99 -2.92
C GLU A 102 20.02 -4.45 -3.01
N ARG A 103 20.21 -5.23 -1.94
CA ARG A 103 19.70 -6.61 -1.84
C ARG A 103 18.20 -6.71 -2.06
N ALA A 104 17.42 -5.74 -1.57
CA ALA A 104 15.98 -5.69 -1.81
C ALA A 104 15.64 -5.40 -3.28
N VAL A 105 16.40 -4.52 -3.94
CA VAL A 105 16.27 -4.25 -5.39
C VAL A 105 16.54 -5.52 -6.20
N TYR A 106 17.61 -6.27 -5.90
CA TYR A 106 17.90 -7.55 -6.55
C TYR A 106 16.76 -8.57 -6.39
N LYS A 107 16.22 -8.71 -5.17
CA LYS A 107 15.11 -9.64 -4.90
C LYS A 107 13.83 -9.24 -5.66
N ARG A 108 13.54 -7.93 -5.73
CA ARG A 108 12.41 -7.38 -6.48
C ARG A 108 12.55 -7.66 -7.98
N GLN A 109 13.73 -7.41 -8.55
CA GLN A 109 14.02 -7.71 -9.96
C GLN A 109 13.88 -9.20 -10.28
N ALA A 110 14.42 -10.08 -9.44
CA ALA A 110 14.33 -11.53 -9.64
C ALA A 110 12.87 -12.02 -9.63
N LYS A 111 12.05 -11.51 -8.70
CA LYS A 111 10.63 -11.85 -8.60
C LYS A 111 9.82 -11.39 -9.80
N GLN A 112 10.18 -10.25 -10.39
CA GLN A 112 9.53 -9.75 -11.59
C GLN A 112 9.83 -10.61 -12.82
N ARG A 113 11.08 -11.03 -13.00
CA ARG A 113 11.44 -11.97 -14.07
C ARG A 113 10.71 -13.30 -13.94
N GLN A 114 10.49 -13.79 -12.71
CA GLN A 114 9.71 -14.99 -12.47
C GLN A 114 8.25 -14.82 -12.91
N LEU A 115 7.62 -13.70 -12.55
CA LEU A 115 6.25 -13.37 -12.95
C LEU A 115 6.08 -13.23 -14.48
N GLU A 116 7.10 -12.71 -15.17
CA GLU A 116 7.11 -12.64 -16.64
C GLU A 116 7.23 -14.03 -17.27
N ASN A 117 8.10 -14.88 -16.71
CA ASN A 117 8.32 -16.23 -17.21
C ASN A 117 7.10 -17.13 -16.98
N ASP A 118 6.47 -17.06 -15.80
CA ASP A 118 5.21 -17.78 -15.48
C ASP A 118 4.10 -17.42 -16.48
N LYS A 119 3.93 -16.12 -16.80
CA LYS A 119 2.95 -15.68 -17.82
C LYS A 119 3.24 -16.22 -19.22
N GLN A 120 4.52 -16.42 -19.55
CA GLN A 120 4.93 -16.92 -20.86
C GLN A 120 4.76 -18.44 -20.96
N GLN A 121 4.84 -19.17 -19.84
CA GLN A 121 4.59 -20.61 -19.77
C GLN A 121 3.11 -20.98 -19.84
N ASP A 122 2.20 -20.14 -19.33
CA ASP A 122 0.74 -20.34 -19.43
C ASP A 122 0.17 -20.17 -20.86
N LEU A 123 0.98 -19.71 -21.82
CA LEU A 123 0.56 -19.48 -23.22
C LEU A 123 0.83 -20.67 -24.16
N PHE A 124 1.32 -21.81 -23.64
CA PHE A 124 1.66 -23.01 -24.42
C PHE A 124 0.83 -24.23 -24.03
#